data_AF-A0A1V5LXF5-F1
#
_entry.id   AF-A0A1V5LXF5-F1
#
_cell.length_a   1.000
_cell.length_b   1.000
_cell.length_c   1.000
_cell.angle_alpha   90.00
_cell.angle_beta   90.00
_cell.angle_gamma   90.00
#
_symmetry.space_group_name_H-M   'P 1'
#
loop_
_entity.id
_entity.type
_entity.pdbx_description
1 polymer ?
#
loop_
_entity_poly.entity_id
_entity_poly.type
_entity_poly.pdbx_seq_one_letter_code
_entity_poly.pdbx_strand_id
1 'polypeptide(L)'
;MAPDAREVIIGEWARCEDEELARRLFPFIKSMHLGRQMLATTLGLSIIAGLGIGVIADIIITMLIFFSGLNEVLSDTGVRSVKIDHVFPVTFEIWPVGTLIFSVVCLLLPLGAVLYIVRRKIPFRRVTLANWMTSGFGHLWRAWWPVLIASALMWGMVLLIRLLPVHRIGYDPQHATIFAFLLQIIMLGYLGWVGGTQHEGAMLTDRAIIWWARRPDPLLLERALREQCAAATDTGLWPEMLEQRMPIYLERPPALEQVLRDDLLGGNWEKRFYAMQYLARLGGVAVEPLAGVAVTGKYARLARWLLRCIGRETTARLTSRAEAVLCPTCLCHPGPHHVSIALHRPVTYFGCRCCGQSETFREHRPVVAVLDARVSERMTDDHGGIRVNWLAWDRLFDFDRVEIIHATDYDVERFCVLVGNDTDNRRISRYRRMPVAVAATCVLSENTIRVLRSRFGRVELAPAEGVRA
;
A
#
# COMPACT_ATOMS: atom_id res chain seq x y z
N MET A 1 31.32 -32.81 -30.10
CA MET A 1 30.80 -31.42 -30.08
C MET A 1 29.75 -31.35 -29.00
N ALA A 2 29.93 -30.50 -28.00
CA ALA A 2 28.95 -30.32 -26.93
C ALA A 2 27.71 -29.60 -27.50
N PRO A 3 26.48 -29.98 -27.10
CA PRO A 3 25.27 -29.35 -27.61
C PRO A 3 25.22 -27.87 -27.20
N ASP A 4 24.66 -27.05 -28.09
CA ASP A 4 24.41 -25.64 -27.84
C ASP A 4 23.56 -25.48 -26.57
N ALA A 5 23.98 -24.60 -25.65
CA ALA A 5 23.30 -24.34 -24.38
C ALA A 5 21.82 -23.96 -24.59
N ARG A 6 21.46 -23.48 -25.79
CA ARG A 6 20.09 -23.19 -26.19
C ARG A 6 19.21 -24.44 -26.32
N GLU A 7 19.76 -25.56 -26.78
CA GLU A 7 19.01 -26.82 -26.96
C GLU A 7 18.78 -27.56 -25.63
N VAL A 8 19.72 -27.45 -24.68
CA VAL A 8 19.57 -28.03 -23.33
C VAL A 8 18.49 -27.30 -22.53
N ILE A 9 18.40 -25.97 -22.66
CA ILE A 9 17.40 -25.16 -21.97
C ILE A 9 16.00 -25.40 -22.54
N ILE A 10 15.86 -25.56 -23.87
CA ILE A 10 14.57 -25.85 -24.53
C ILE A 10 14.08 -27.27 -24.21
N GLY A 11 15.00 -28.25 -24.13
CA GLY A 11 14.67 -29.65 -23.80
C GLY A 11 14.24 -29.90 -22.35
N GLU A 12 14.73 -29.10 -21.40
CA GLU A 12 14.29 -29.11 -19.99
C GLU A 12 12.98 -28.30 -19.80
N TRP A 13 12.76 -27.24 -20.58
CA TRP A 13 11.55 -26.42 -20.52
C TRP A 13 10.29 -27.09 -21.06
N ALA A 14 10.42 -27.99 -22.03
CA ALA A 14 9.30 -28.77 -22.58
C ALA A 14 8.62 -29.69 -21.54
N ARG A 15 9.14 -29.79 -20.31
CA ARG A 15 8.60 -30.59 -19.20
C ARG A 15 7.93 -29.76 -18.10
N CYS A 16 7.83 -28.44 -18.25
CA CYS A 16 7.15 -27.58 -17.29
C CYS A 16 5.66 -27.44 -17.65
N GLU A 17 4.75 -27.97 -16.83
CA GLU A 17 3.30 -28.00 -17.10
C GLU A 17 2.60 -26.62 -17.00
N ASP A 18 3.30 -25.57 -16.54
CA ASP A 18 2.71 -24.22 -16.35
C ASP A 18 3.39 -23.16 -17.23
N GLU A 19 2.79 -22.95 -18.40
CA GLU A 19 3.24 -22.01 -19.44
C GLU A 19 3.22 -20.54 -18.99
N GLU A 20 2.35 -20.18 -18.04
CA GLU A 20 2.14 -18.81 -17.58
C GLU A 20 3.24 -18.39 -16.59
N LEU A 21 3.65 -19.30 -15.70
CA LEU A 21 4.79 -19.09 -14.81
C LEU A 21 6.11 -18.96 -15.59
N ALA A 22 6.28 -19.79 -16.62
CA ALA A 22 7.44 -19.78 -17.50
C ALA A 22 7.56 -18.44 -18.27
N ARG A 23 6.45 -17.95 -18.84
CA ARG A 23 6.38 -16.64 -19.53
C ARG A 23 6.72 -15.46 -18.62
N ARG A 24 6.36 -15.54 -17.33
CA ARG A 24 6.61 -14.47 -16.34
C ARG A 24 8.02 -14.50 -15.75
N LEU A 25 8.67 -15.67 -15.65
CA LEU A 25 10.04 -15.81 -15.16
C LEU A 25 11.11 -15.54 -16.22
N PHE A 26 10.76 -15.61 -17.51
CA PHE A 26 11.69 -15.42 -18.62
C PHE A 26 12.42 -14.04 -18.64
N PRO A 27 11.73 -12.89 -18.39
CA PRO A 27 12.41 -11.59 -18.29
C PRO A 27 13.37 -11.49 -17.10
N PHE A 28 13.07 -12.19 -16.01
CA PHE A 28 13.89 -12.24 -14.81
C PHE A 28 15.18 -13.04 -15.04
N ILE A 29 15.09 -14.20 -15.69
CA ILE A 29 16.25 -15.03 -16.06
C ILE A 29 17.15 -14.32 -17.07
N LYS A 30 16.56 -13.61 -18.04
CA LYS A 30 17.31 -12.78 -18.99
C LYS A 30 18.06 -11.64 -18.28
N SER A 31 17.45 -11.04 -17.26
CA SER A 31 18.09 -10.00 -16.43
C SER A 31 19.20 -10.57 -15.54
N MET A 32 19.07 -11.81 -15.04
CA MET A 32 20.14 -12.50 -14.30
C MET A 32 21.35 -12.80 -15.19
N HIS A 33 21.15 -13.21 -16.44
CA HIS A 33 22.26 -13.46 -17.37
C HIS A 33 23.02 -12.16 -17.69
N LEU A 34 22.29 -11.06 -17.90
CA LEU A 34 22.87 -9.73 -18.14
C LEU A 34 23.64 -9.21 -16.91
N GLY A 35 23.08 -9.39 -15.70
CA GLY A 35 23.73 -9.04 -14.45
C GLY A 35 25.02 -9.84 -14.21
N ARG A 36 25.04 -11.13 -14.58
CA ARG A 36 26.22 -11.99 -14.47
C ARG A 36 27.33 -11.57 -15.43
N GLN A 37 26.98 -11.13 -16.65
CA GLN A 37 27.93 -10.56 -17.61
C GLN A 37 28.49 -9.21 -17.14
N MET A 38 27.65 -8.32 -16.61
CA MET A 38 28.11 -7.06 -16.02
C MET A 38 29.04 -7.31 -14.84
N LEU A 39 28.67 -8.18 -13.90
CA LEU A 39 29.50 -8.51 -12.73
C LEU A 39 30.87 -9.08 -13.14
N ALA A 40 30.91 -9.98 -14.13
CA ALA A 40 32.17 -10.53 -14.65
C ALA A 40 33.06 -9.45 -15.29
N THR A 41 32.46 -8.47 -15.97
CA THR A 41 33.18 -7.36 -16.59
C THR A 41 33.73 -6.37 -15.54
N THR A 42 32.94 -6.06 -14.51
CA THR A 42 33.33 -5.18 -13.40
C THR A 42 34.39 -5.83 -12.50
N LEU A 43 34.28 -7.15 -12.24
CA LEU A 43 35.32 -7.92 -11.54
C LEU A 43 36.62 -7.96 -12.33
N GLY A 44 36.56 -8.20 -13.65
CA GLY A 44 37.73 -8.17 -14.53
C GLY A 44 38.46 -6.82 -14.50
N LEU A 45 37.72 -5.71 -14.62
CA LEU A 45 38.29 -4.35 -14.59
C LEU A 45 38.88 -3.98 -13.23
N SER A 46 38.26 -4.44 -12.15
CA SER A 46 38.67 -4.07 -10.78
C SER A 46 39.82 -4.91 -10.24
N ILE A 47 39.96 -6.15 -10.71
CA ILE A 47 41.17 -6.99 -10.49
C ILE A 47 42.37 -6.37 -11.21
N ILE A 48 42.19 -5.82 -12.41
CA ILE A 48 43.24 -5.10 -13.15
C ILE A 48 43.63 -3.78 -12.45
N ALA A 49 42.68 -3.11 -11.76
CA ALA A 49 42.90 -1.82 -11.12
C ALA A 49 43.38 -1.88 -9.64
N GLY A 50 43.42 -3.06 -9.01
CA GLY A 50 43.88 -3.20 -7.62
C GLY A 50 42.98 -2.51 -6.56
N LEU A 51 41.72 -2.23 -6.88
CA LEU A 51 40.79 -1.51 -6.01
C LEU A 51 39.90 -2.47 -5.22
N GLY A 52 40.43 -3.04 -4.13
CA GLY A 52 39.73 -4.05 -3.32
C GLY A 52 38.43 -3.59 -2.64
N ILE A 53 38.27 -2.29 -2.35
CA ILE A 53 37.10 -1.76 -1.63
C ILE A 53 35.91 -1.50 -2.58
N GLY A 54 36.17 -1.08 -3.82
CA GLY A 54 35.12 -0.82 -4.82
C GLY A 54 34.38 -2.10 -5.23
N VAL A 55 35.12 -3.20 -5.39
CA VAL A 55 34.56 -4.52 -5.73
C VAL A 55 33.59 -5.02 -4.67
N ILE A 56 33.92 -4.82 -3.40
CA ILE A 56 33.08 -5.28 -2.28
C ILE A 56 31.78 -4.46 -2.22
N ALA A 57 31.86 -3.14 -2.42
CA ALA A 57 30.67 -2.28 -2.46
C ALA A 57 29.75 -2.67 -3.63
N ASP A 58 30.30 -2.90 -4.82
CA ASP A 58 29.52 -3.30 -5.99
C ASP A 58 28.88 -4.68 -5.83
N ILE A 59 29.57 -5.64 -5.23
CA ILE A 59 29.00 -6.96 -4.92
C ILE A 59 27.84 -6.83 -3.94
N ILE A 60 27.98 -6.04 -2.87
CA ILE A 60 26.92 -5.83 -1.87
C ILE A 60 25.70 -5.15 -2.51
N ILE A 61 25.91 -4.10 -3.31
CA ILE A 61 24.82 -3.39 -4.01
C ILE A 61 24.11 -4.34 -4.98
N THR A 62 24.86 -5.15 -5.73
CA THR A 62 24.28 -6.12 -6.67
C THR A 62 23.44 -7.18 -5.96
N MET A 63 23.91 -7.68 -4.80
CA MET A 63 23.14 -8.62 -4.00
C MET A 63 21.87 -7.99 -3.41
N LEU A 64 21.93 -6.75 -2.94
CA LEU A 64 20.76 -6.06 -2.38
C LEU A 64 19.67 -5.81 -3.45
N ILE A 65 20.07 -5.43 -4.67
CA ILE A 65 19.15 -5.28 -5.80
C ILE A 65 18.53 -6.63 -6.17
N PHE A 66 19.33 -7.71 -6.19
CA PHE A 66 18.86 -9.07 -6.45
C PHE A 66 17.81 -9.52 -5.42
N PHE A 67 18.09 -9.37 -4.13
CA PHE A 67 17.15 -9.79 -3.09
C PHE A 67 15.88 -8.92 -3.06
N SER A 68 15.97 -7.63 -3.37
CA SER A 68 14.81 -6.75 -3.45
C SER A 68 13.88 -7.15 -4.61
N GLY A 69 14.44 -7.41 -5.80
CA GLY A 69 13.64 -7.82 -6.97
C GLY A 69 13.02 -9.21 -6.81
N LEU A 70 13.75 -10.16 -6.20
CA LEU A 70 13.23 -11.48 -5.91
C LEU A 70 12.04 -11.43 -4.93
N ASN A 71 12.13 -10.60 -3.89
CA ASN A 71 11.07 -10.45 -2.89
C ASN A 71 9.79 -9.82 -3.48
N GLU A 72 9.93 -8.85 -4.39
CA GLU A 72 8.79 -8.21 -5.07
C GLU A 72 8.05 -9.22 -5.97
N VAL A 73 8.76 -10.01 -6.76
CA VAL A 73 8.18 -11.06 -7.64
C VAL A 73 7.50 -12.18 -6.83
N LEU A 74 8.08 -12.59 -5.70
CA LEU A 74 7.48 -13.60 -4.82
C LEU A 74 6.24 -13.06 -4.10
N SER A 75 6.18 -11.76 -3.80
CA SER A 75 5.03 -11.14 -3.15
C SER A 75 3.81 -10.97 -4.07
N ASP A 76 4.03 -10.75 -5.37
CA ASP A 76 2.96 -10.53 -6.36
C ASP A 76 2.34 -11.83 -6.90
N THR A 77 3.00 -12.97 -6.73
CA THR A 77 2.55 -14.27 -7.27
C THR A 77 1.60 -15.05 -6.37
N GLY A 78 1.37 -14.61 -5.12
CA GLY A 78 0.42 -15.26 -4.20
C GLY A 78 0.76 -16.70 -3.80
N VAL A 79 1.95 -17.20 -4.16
CA VAL A 79 2.42 -18.56 -3.86
C VAL A 79 2.75 -18.66 -2.37
N ARG A 80 1.91 -19.35 -1.59
CA ARG A 80 2.06 -19.49 -0.13
C ARG A 80 3.15 -20.46 0.31
N SER A 81 3.77 -21.23 -0.59
CA SER A 81 4.93 -22.06 -0.27
C SER A 81 5.69 -22.48 -1.53
N VAL A 82 6.87 -21.91 -1.75
CA VAL A 82 7.90 -22.52 -2.59
C VAL A 82 8.62 -23.54 -1.71
N LYS A 83 8.73 -24.80 -2.13
CA LYS A 83 9.56 -25.79 -1.42
C LYS A 83 11.00 -25.24 -1.32
N ILE A 84 11.46 -25.06 -0.09
CA ILE A 84 12.69 -24.33 0.29
C ILE A 84 13.98 -25.06 -0.17
N ASP A 85 13.84 -26.29 -0.68
CA ASP A 85 14.95 -27.19 -1.02
C ASP A 85 15.88 -26.67 -2.16
N HIS A 86 15.44 -25.70 -2.95
CA HIS A 86 16.23 -25.16 -4.08
C HIS A 86 16.81 -23.75 -3.88
N VAL A 87 16.36 -23.00 -2.87
CA VAL A 87 16.84 -21.63 -2.60
C VAL A 87 17.95 -21.62 -1.54
N PHE A 88 17.96 -22.63 -0.66
CA PHE A 88 18.92 -22.75 0.43
C PHE A 88 20.38 -23.08 0.02
N PRO A 89 20.69 -23.84 -1.05
CA PRO A 89 22.09 -24.15 -1.38
C PRO A 89 22.89 -22.89 -1.76
N VAL A 90 22.25 -21.92 -2.43
CA VAL A 90 22.92 -20.74 -2.97
C VAL A 90 23.24 -19.71 -1.87
N THR A 91 22.37 -19.55 -0.87
CA THR A 91 22.63 -18.63 0.25
C THR A 91 23.64 -19.19 1.25
N PHE A 92 23.70 -20.53 1.40
CA PHE A 92 24.64 -21.19 2.31
C PHE A 92 26.08 -21.26 1.77
N GLU A 93 26.28 -21.24 0.44
CA GLU A 93 27.62 -21.19 -0.17
C GLU A 93 28.22 -19.77 -0.23
N ILE A 94 27.40 -18.72 -0.19
CA ILE A 94 27.88 -17.32 -0.27
C ILE A 94 28.37 -16.80 1.10
N TRP A 95 27.82 -17.31 2.20
CA TRP A 95 28.15 -16.85 3.55
C TRP A 95 29.61 -17.15 3.98
N PRO A 96 30.20 -18.34 3.68
CA PRO A 96 31.62 -18.60 3.92
C PRO A 96 32.53 -17.64 3.15
N VAL A 97 32.16 -17.28 1.92
CA VAL A 97 32.94 -16.37 1.08
C VAL A 97 32.91 -14.94 1.64
N GLY A 98 31.75 -14.44 2.05
CA GLY A 98 31.65 -13.13 2.71
C GLY A 98 32.44 -13.05 4.02
N THR A 99 32.45 -14.14 4.80
CA THR A 99 33.18 -14.23 6.07
C THR A 99 34.70 -14.32 5.86
N LEU A 100 35.14 -15.04 4.81
CA LEU A 100 36.54 -15.09 4.40
C LEU A 100 37.04 -13.71 3.95
N ILE A 101 36.24 -13.01 3.12
CA ILE A 101 36.55 -11.65 2.66
C ILE A 101 36.68 -10.69 3.85
N PHE A 102 35.73 -10.73 4.79
CA PHE A 102 35.78 -9.88 6.00
C PHE A 102 37.02 -10.17 6.85
N SER A 103 37.38 -11.45 7.02
CA SER A 103 38.56 -11.87 7.78
C SER A 103 39.86 -11.42 7.11
N VAL A 104 39.96 -11.52 5.79
CA VAL A 104 41.10 -11.04 5.01
C VAL A 104 41.22 -9.52 5.07
N VAL A 105 40.10 -8.79 4.97
CA VAL A 105 40.09 -7.32 5.11
C VAL A 105 40.55 -6.88 6.50
N CYS A 106 40.10 -7.56 7.56
CA CYS A 106 40.53 -7.28 8.93
C CYS A 106 42.02 -7.57 9.16
N LEU A 107 42.61 -8.52 8.42
CA LEU A 107 44.03 -8.85 8.47
C LEU A 107 44.90 -7.88 7.66
N LEU A 108 44.38 -7.39 6.52
CA LEU A 108 45.10 -6.50 5.62
C LEU A 108 45.08 -5.03 6.05
N LEU A 109 44.04 -4.58 6.76
CA LEU A 109 43.93 -3.20 7.28
C LEU A 109 45.09 -2.81 8.21
N PRO A 110 45.49 -3.63 9.21
CA PRO A 110 46.67 -3.38 10.04
C PRO A 110 47.96 -3.34 9.23
N LEU A 111 48.09 -4.24 8.25
CA LEU A 111 49.26 -4.30 7.37
C LEU A 111 49.37 -3.02 6.51
N GLY A 112 48.23 -2.54 5.99
CA GLY A 112 48.11 -1.30 5.25
C GLY A 112 48.44 -0.08 6.11
N ALA A 113 48.00 -0.05 7.37
CA ALA A 113 48.35 1.02 8.32
C ALA A 113 49.86 1.04 8.64
N VAL A 114 50.48 -0.12 8.84
CA VAL A 114 51.93 -0.24 9.06
C VAL A 114 52.72 0.23 7.83
N LEU A 115 52.33 -0.22 6.63
CA LEU A 115 52.97 0.19 5.38
C LEU A 115 52.78 1.69 5.09
N TYR A 116 51.62 2.25 5.42
CA TYR A 116 51.34 3.68 5.29
C TYR A 116 52.26 4.53 6.19
N ILE A 117 52.46 4.10 7.44
CA ILE A 117 53.35 4.76 8.41
C ILE A 117 54.81 4.69 7.95
N VAL A 118 55.28 3.54 7.46
CA VAL A 118 56.62 3.35 6.92
C VAL A 118 56.86 4.23 5.69
N ARG A 119 55.88 4.32 4.79
CA ARG A 119 55.97 5.09 3.54
C ARG A 119 55.98 6.61 3.77
N ARG A 120 55.30 7.11 4.81
CA ARG A 120 55.24 8.54 5.14
C ARG A 120 56.47 9.08 5.88
N LYS A 121 57.50 8.26 6.15
CA LYS A 121 58.74 8.63 6.86
C LYS A 121 58.48 9.47 8.12
N ILE A 122 57.46 9.11 8.90
CA ILE A 122 57.14 9.83 10.14
C ILE A 122 58.34 9.64 11.08
N PRO A 123 59.01 10.73 11.53
CA PRO A 123 60.26 10.61 12.26
C PRO A 123 60.05 9.98 13.64
N PHE A 124 60.59 8.78 13.82
CA PHE A 124 60.50 7.95 15.03
C PHE A 124 61.40 8.44 16.17
N ARG A 125 61.49 9.76 16.41
CA ARG A 125 62.25 10.32 17.52
C ARG A 125 61.31 10.57 18.71
N ARG A 126 61.37 9.67 19.69
CA ARG A 126 60.67 9.67 21.00
C ARG A 126 59.38 8.85 21.11
N VAL A 127 59.29 7.73 20.40
CA VAL A 127 58.49 6.60 20.88
C VAL A 127 59.42 5.41 20.93
N THR A 128 59.88 5.05 22.14
CA THR A 128 60.58 3.77 22.33
C THR A 128 59.62 2.66 21.93
N LEU A 129 60.09 1.70 21.12
CA LEU A 129 59.30 0.57 20.65
C LEU A 129 58.56 -0.13 21.82
N ALA A 130 59.20 -0.17 22.99
CA ALA A 130 58.61 -0.65 24.24
C ALA A 130 57.38 0.16 24.70
N ASN A 131 57.41 1.50 24.66
CA ASN A 131 56.26 2.33 25.04
C ASN A 131 55.10 2.22 24.05
N TRP A 132 55.37 2.02 22.76
CA TRP A 132 54.31 1.77 21.78
C TRP A 132 53.68 0.39 21.96
N MET A 133 54.49 -0.64 22.26
CA MET A 133 54.00 -1.99 22.56
C MET A 133 53.25 -2.08 23.90
N THR A 134 53.45 -1.16 24.84
CA THR A 134 52.71 -1.18 26.12
C THR A 134 51.49 -0.25 26.15
N SER A 135 51.54 0.93 25.51
CA SER A 135 50.41 1.87 25.51
C SER A 135 49.56 1.80 24.23
N GLY A 136 50.20 1.84 23.06
CA GLY A 136 49.51 1.78 21.76
C GLY A 136 48.91 0.42 21.49
N PHE A 137 49.71 -0.64 21.66
CA PHE A 137 49.24 -2.01 21.54
C PHE A 137 48.31 -2.39 22.70
N GLY A 138 48.47 -1.81 23.89
CA GLY A 138 47.53 -2.03 25.00
C GLY A 138 46.11 -1.48 24.70
N HIS A 139 46.02 -0.29 24.11
CA HIS A 139 44.73 0.29 23.70
C HIS A 139 44.15 -0.37 22.45
N LEU A 140 44.98 -0.71 21.47
CA LEU A 140 44.53 -1.53 20.33
C LEU A 140 44.05 -2.89 20.84
N TRP A 141 44.85 -3.61 21.64
CA TRP A 141 44.48 -4.92 22.17
C TRP A 141 43.20 -4.85 22.99
N ARG A 142 42.99 -3.83 23.84
CA ARG A 142 41.71 -3.64 24.53
C ARG A 142 40.54 -3.31 23.60
N ALA A 143 40.77 -2.65 22.47
CA ALA A 143 39.74 -2.38 21.46
C ALA A 143 39.43 -3.60 20.57
N TRP A 144 40.42 -4.46 20.33
CA TRP A 144 40.32 -5.62 19.43
C TRP A 144 39.98 -6.93 20.15
N TRP A 145 40.34 -7.07 21.43
CA TRP A 145 40.01 -8.23 22.27
C TRP A 145 38.51 -8.53 22.30
N PRO A 146 37.62 -7.52 22.41
CA PRO A 146 36.18 -7.77 22.39
C PRO A 146 35.68 -8.21 20.99
N VAL A 147 36.28 -7.71 19.91
CA VAL A 147 35.99 -8.16 18.53
C VAL A 147 36.43 -9.61 18.32
N LEU A 148 37.60 -9.99 18.84
CA LEU A 148 38.10 -11.36 18.77
C LEU A 148 37.23 -12.32 19.59
N ILE A 149 36.77 -11.91 20.79
CA ILE A 149 35.83 -12.71 21.60
C ILE A 149 34.49 -12.84 20.88
N ALA A 150 33.92 -11.76 20.35
CA ALA A 150 32.66 -11.82 19.60
C ALA A 150 32.79 -12.73 18.38
N SER A 151 33.90 -12.65 17.66
CA SER A 151 34.18 -13.51 16.51
C SER A 151 34.36 -14.97 16.92
N ALA A 152 35.06 -15.25 18.03
CA ALA A 152 35.24 -16.60 18.55
C ALA A 152 33.92 -17.21 19.06
N LEU A 153 33.07 -16.42 19.72
CA LEU A 153 31.72 -16.84 20.14
C LEU A 153 30.82 -17.11 18.94
N MET A 154 30.88 -16.27 17.91
CA MET A 154 30.14 -16.47 16.66
C MET A 154 30.59 -17.76 15.96
N TRP A 155 31.90 -18.02 15.88
CA TRP A 155 32.44 -19.28 15.33
C TRP A 155 32.08 -20.49 16.20
N GLY A 156 32.13 -20.36 17.53
CA GLY A 156 31.70 -21.39 18.47
C GLY A 156 30.22 -21.75 18.28
N MET A 157 29.35 -20.77 18.06
CA MET A 157 27.93 -20.99 17.74
C MET A 157 27.73 -21.65 16.38
N VAL A 158 28.45 -21.22 15.32
CA VAL A 158 28.38 -21.86 14.00
C VAL A 158 28.84 -23.32 14.08
N LEU A 159 29.89 -23.60 14.86
CA LEU A 159 30.37 -24.95 15.11
C LEU A 159 29.34 -25.78 15.90
N LEU A 160 28.73 -25.19 16.93
CA LEU A 160 27.68 -25.84 17.72
C LEU A 160 26.45 -26.18 16.86
N ILE A 161 26.06 -25.28 15.96
CA ILE A 161 24.97 -25.49 14.98
C ILE A 161 25.32 -26.63 14.02
N ARG A 162 26.58 -26.73 13.57
CA ARG A 162 27.04 -27.84 12.71
C ARG A 162 27.12 -29.18 13.45
N LEU A 163 27.39 -29.17 14.75
CA LEU A 163 27.51 -30.36 15.58
C LEU A 163 26.16 -30.87 16.11
N LEU A 164 25.12 -30.03 16.10
CA LEU A 164 23.76 -30.47 16.37
C LEU A 164 23.24 -31.29 15.18
N PRO A 165 22.66 -32.49 15.40
CA PRO A 165 22.15 -33.33 14.33
C PRO A 165 20.82 -32.75 13.79
N VAL A 166 20.94 -31.71 12.94
CA VAL A 166 19.79 -31.01 12.32
C VAL A 166 18.93 -31.95 11.46
N HIS A 167 19.45 -33.10 11.04
CA HIS A 167 18.67 -34.11 10.32
C HIS A 167 17.58 -34.83 11.14
N ARG A 168 17.46 -34.60 12.46
CA ARG A 168 16.40 -35.21 13.29
C ARG A 168 15.39 -34.25 13.92
N ILE A 169 15.61 -32.94 13.81
CA ILE A 169 14.70 -31.95 14.40
C ILE A 169 14.13 -31.14 13.23
N GLY A 170 12.85 -31.35 12.93
CA GLY A 170 12.15 -30.58 11.91
C GLY A 170 12.33 -29.08 12.16
N TYR A 171 12.72 -28.35 11.13
CA TYR A 171 13.03 -26.93 11.22
C TYR A 171 11.74 -26.13 11.52
N ASP A 172 11.52 -25.80 12.79
CA ASP A 172 10.43 -24.93 13.22
C ASP A 172 10.90 -23.46 13.23
N PRO A 173 10.26 -22.56 12.46
CA PRO A 173 10.53 -21.12 12.41
C PRO A 173 10.57 -20.42 13.79
N GLN A 174 9.91 -20.99 14.80
CA GLN A 174 9.97 -20.47 16.17
C GLN A 174 11.40 -20.53 16.75
N HIS A 175 12.20 -21.54 16.40
CA HIS A 175 13.58 -21.64 16.88
C HIS A 175 14.49 -20.56 16.28
N ALA A 176 14.29 -20.18 15.00
CA ALA A 176 15.04 -19.09 14.37
C ALA A 176 14.71 -17.73 15.00
N THR A 177 13.46 -17.55 15.44
CA THR A 177 12.98 -16.33 16.10
C THR A 177 13.54 -16.21 17.52
N ILE A 178 13.51 -17.31 18.29
CA ILE A 178 14.12 -17.40 19.62
C ILE A 178 15.64 -17.17 19.53
N PHE A 179 16.28 -17.69 18.49
CA PHE A 179 17.71 -17.52 18.24
C PHE A 179 18.09 -16.07 17.91
N ALA A 180 17.33 -15.40 17.03
CA ALA A 180 17.54 -13.98 16.72
C ALA A 180 17.35 -13.10 17.97
N PHE A 181 16.37 -13.44 18.80
CA PHE A 181 16.09 -12.73 20.06
C PHE A 181 17.22 -12.91 21.08
N LEU A 182 17.75 -14.13 21.25
CA LEU A 182 18.89 -14.40 22.12
C LEU A 182 20.15 -13.68 21.65
N LEU A 183 20.42 -13.64 20.34
CA LEU A 183 21.54 -12.90 19.78
C LEU A 183 21.42 -11.39 20.05
N GLN A 184 20.19 -10.86 20.00
CA GLN A 184 19.89 -9.47 20.33
C GLN A 184 20.12 -9.16 21.81
N ILE A 185 19.69 -10.04 22.72
CA ILE A 185 19.94 -9.91 24.17
C ILE A 185 21.44 -9.93 24.46
N ILE A 186 22.20 -10.83 23.81
CA ILE A 186 23.65 -10.91 23.98
C ILE A 186 24.34 -9.64 23.49
N MET A 187 23.94 -9.11 22.34
CA MET A 187 24.46 -7.84 21.81
C MET A 187 24.12 -6.64 22.70
N LEU A 188 22.91 -6.59 23.26
CA LEU A 188 22.48 -5.51 24.17
C LEU A 188 23.18 -5.60 25.54
N GLY A 189 23.32 -6.80 26.10
CA GLY A 189 24.09 -7.03 27.33
C GLY A 189 25.55 -6.67 27.16
N TYR A 190 26.12 -6.97 25.98
CA TYR A 190 27.49 -6.58 25.62
C TYR A 190 27.66 -5.06 25.49
N LEU A 191 26.72 -4.36 24.86
CA LEU A 191 26.75 -2.90 24.78
C LEU A 191 26.57 -2.23 26.15
N GLY A 192 25.71 -2.78 27.02
CA GLY A 192 25.56 -2.32 28.39
C GLY A 192 26.82 -2.56 29.24
N TRP A 193 27.53 -3.67 29.00
CA TRP A 193 28.79 -3.98 29.68
C TRP A 193 29.95 -3.07 29.25
N VAL A 194 30.05 -2.76 27.95
CA VAL A 194 31.04 -1.81 27.41
C VAL A 194 30.73 -0.37 27.83
N GLY A 195 29.47 -0.04 28.11
CA GLY A 195 29.01 1.28 28.55
C GLY A 195 29.32 1.68 30.00
N GLY A 196 29.79 0.77 30.84
CA GLY A 196 30.48 1.10 32.10
C GLY A 196 29.69 1.76 33.24
N THR A 197 28.37 1.97 33.17
CA THR A 197 27.57 2.45 34.31
C THR A 197 26.26 1.65 34.48
N GLN A 198 26.22 0.81 35.53
CA GLN A 198 25.10 -0.11 35.83
C GLN A 198 23.77 0.58 36.18
N HIS A 199 23.72 1.90 36.39
CA HIS A 199 22.49 2.61 36.73
C HIS A 199 21.90 3.49 35.63
N GLU A 200 22.65 3.84 34.58
CA GLU A 200 22.10 4.56 33.42
C GLU A 200 21.67 3.58 32.31
N GLY A 201 22.21 2.36 32.29
CA GLY A 201 21.92 1.35 31.29
C GLY A 201 20.43 0.97 31.21
N ALA A 202 19.73 0.80 32.35
CA ALA A 202 18.33 0.37 32.35
C ALA A 202 17.34 1.46 31.88
N MET A 203 17.63 2.73 32.20
CA MET A 203 16.78 3.85 31.80
C MET A 203 17.05 4.31 30.36
N LEU A 204 18.30 4.13 29.90
CA LEU A 204 18.67 4.30 28.51
C LEU A 204 18.18 3.14 27.64
N THR A 205 18.08 1.89 28.11
CA THR A 205 17.53 0.81 27.30
C THR A 205 16.05 1.00 26.99
N ASP A 206 15.21 1.38 27.95
CA ASP A 206 13.77 1.56 27.66
C ASP A 206 13.50 2.76 26.75
N ARG A 207 14.23 3.87 26.96
CA ARG A 207 14.10 5.04 26.09
C ARG A 207 14.81 4.84 24.75
N ALA A 208 15.98 4.22 24.69
CA ALA A 208 16.69 3.96 23.45
C ALA A 208 16.04 2.85 22.63
N ILE A 209 15.41 1.82 23.21
CA ILE A 209 14.63 0.84 22.45
C ILE A 209 13.45 1.52 21.76
N ILE A 210 12.79 2.47 22.43
CA ILE A 210 11.68 3.25 21.85
C ILE A 210 12.16 4.32 20.84
N TRP A 211 13.39 4.84 21.00
CA TRP A 211 13.94 5.91 20.16
C TRP A 211 14.80 5.40 18.99
N TRP A 212 15.45 4.23 19.11
CA TRP A 212 16.32 3.58 18.12
C TRP A 212 15.66 2.45 17.35
N ALA A 213 14.56 1.87 17.84
CA ALA A 213 13.69 1.12 16.94
C ALA A 213 13.21 2.12 15.89
N ARG A 214 13.73 2.01 14.66
CA ARG A 214 13.12 2.63 13.47
C ARG A 214 11.63 2.45 13.66
N ARG A 215 10.90 3.56 13.84
CA ARG A 215 9.45 3.49 13.97
C ARG A 215 8.98 2.56 12.89
N PRO A 216 8.26 1.46 13.23
CA PRO A 216 7.89 0.46 12.24
C PRO A 216 7.25 1.21 11.09
N ASP A 217 7.63 0.84 9.87
CA ASP A 217 7.03 1.42 8.67
C ASP A 217 5.51 1.42 8.91
N PRO A 218 4.83 2.58 8.86
CA PRO A 218 3.40 2.66 9.13
C PRO A 218 2.61 1.62 8.33
N LEU A 219 3.10 1.26 7.14
CA LEU A 219 2.55 0.23 6.29
C LEU A 219 2.73 -1.19 6.86
N LEU A 220 3.89 -1.48 7.45
CA LEU A 220 4.16 -2.77 8.10
C LEU A 220 3.36 -2.91 9.40
N LEU A 221 3.24 -1.83 10.18
CA LEU A 221 2.45 -1.85 11.41
C LEU A 221 0.96 -2.00 11.10
N GLU A 222 0.42 -1.24 10.14
CA GLU A 222 -0.98 -1.40 9.73
C GLU A 222 -1.24 -2.81 9.19
N ARG A 223 -0.31 -3.36 8.40
CA ARG A 223 -0.41 -4.75 7.93
C ARG A 223 -0.41 -5.74 9.09
N ALA A 224 0.52 -5.62 10.04
CA ALA A 224 0.60 -6.49 11.21
C ALA A 224 -0.66 -6.37 12.08
N LEU A 225 -1.19 -5.17 12.25
CA LEU A 225 -2.44 -4.93 12.99
C LEU A 225 -3.65 -5.54 12.27
N ARG A 226 -3.72 -5.45 10.94
CA ARG A 226 -4.77 -6.13 10.14
C ARG A 226 -4.66 -7.65 10.25
N GLU A 227 -3.45 -8.20 10.19
CA GLU A 227 -3.19 -9.64 10.34
C GLU A 227 -3.57 -10.11 11.75
N GLN A 228 -3.27 -9.32 12.78
CA GLN A 228 -3.67 -9.61 14.16
C GLN A 228 -5.19 -9.51 14.37
N CYS A 229 -5.86 -8.50 13.80
CA CYS A 229 -7.32 -8.38 13.86
C CYS A 229 -8.02 -9.52 13.10
N ALA A 230 -7.46 -9.99 11.99
CA ALA A 230 -7.99 -11.14 11.25
C ALA A 230 -7.78 -12.47 12.00
N ALA A 231 -6.76 -12.56 12.85
CA ALA A 231 -6.44 -13.74 13.65
C ALA A 231 -7.15 -13.75 15.03
N ALA A 232 -7.54 -12.58 15.56
CA ALA A 232 -8.25 -12.47 16.82
C ALA A 232 -9.74 -12.83 16.61
N THR A 233 -10.24 -13.78 17.41
CA THR A 233 -11.68 -14.05 17.53
C THR A 233 -12.45 -12.90 18.19
N ASP A 234 -11.72 -11.99 18.85
CA ASP A 234 -12.23 -10.76 19.44
C ASP A 234 -11.96 -9.58 18.51
N THR A 235 -12.93 -9.30 17.64
CA THR A 235 -12.88 -8.21 16.66
C THR A 235 -13.08 -6.82 17.30
N GLY A 236 -13.27 -6.72 18.63
CA GLY A 236 -13.74 -5.50 19.29
C GLY A 236 -12.68 -4.44 19.57
N LEU A 237 -11.45 -4.82 19.96
CA LEU A 237 -10.43 -3.88 20.44
C LEU A 237 -10.05 -2.79 19.42
N TRP A 238 -10.03 -3.14 18.14
CA TRP A 238 -9.60 -2.22 17.09
C TRP A 238 -10.67 -1.24 16.62
N PRO A 239 -11.89 -1.68 16.26
CA PRO A 239 -13.03 -0.80 16.11
C PRO A 239 -13.22 0.08 17.33
N GLU A 240 -13.08 -0.43 18.55
CA GLU A 240 -13.26 0.34 19.78
C GLU A 240 -12.18 1.41 19.96
N MET A 241 -10.89 1.10 19.74
CA MET A 241 -9.82 2.11 19.76
C MET A 241 -9.99 3.19 18.68
N LEU A 242 -10.41 2.78 17.48
CA LEU A 242 -10.75 3.71 16.41
C LEU A 242 -11.99 4.54 16.79
N GLU A 243 -13.03 3.94 17.34
CA GLU A 243 -14.26 4.61 17.78
C GLU A 243 -14.04 5.53 18.98
N GLN A 244 -13.02 5.30 19.82
CA GLN A 244 -12.70 6.19 20.93
C GLN A 244 -11.90 7.44 20.49
N ARG A 245 -11.02 7.32 19.48
CA ARG A 245 -10.13 8.44 19.06
C ARG A 245 -10.51 9.11 17.75
N MET A 246 -11.22 8.41 16.86
CA MET A 246 -11.78 8.97 15.63
C MET A 246 -12.88 10.03 15.85
N PRO A 247 -13.63 10.09 16.98
CA PRO A 247 -14.57 11.18 17.26
C PRO A 247 -13.92 12.56 17.19
N ILE A 248 -12.63 12.69 17.52
CA ILE A 248 -11.92 13.98 17.37
C ILE A 248 -11.92 14.43 15.90
N TYR A 249 -11.75 13.50 14.96
CA TYR A 249 -11.81 13.77 13.52
C TYR A 249 -13.25 13.84 12.99
N LEU A 250 -14.24 13.27 13.68
CA LEU A 250 -15.64 13.24 13.21
C LEU A 250 -16.47 14.40 13.76
N GLU A 251 -16.27 14.80 15.01
CA GLU A 251 -16.99 15.90 15.67
C GLU A 251 -16.51 17.27 15.21
N ARG A 252 -15.21 17.37 14.89
CA ARG A 252 -14.58 18.58 14.37
C ARG A 252 -13.71 18.21 13.19
N PRO A 253 -14.31 17.84 12.05
CA PRO A 253 -13.57 17.42 10.87
C PRO A 253 -12.57 18.53 10.51
N PRO A 254 -11.25 18.29 10.73
CA PRO A 254 -10.26 19.25 10.30
C PRO A 254 -10.40 19.46 8.79
N ALA A 255 -10.10 20.67 8.33
CA ALA A 255 -10.05 20.93 6.90
C ALA A 255 -9.14 19.87 6.25
N LEU A 256 -9.56 19.32 5.12
CA LEU A 256 -8.83 18.24 4.46
C LEU A 256 -7.35 18.61 4.20
N GLU A 257 -7.10 19.87 3.86
CA GLU A 257 -5.75 20.43 3.73
C GLU A 257 -4.93 20.35 5.03
N GLN A 258 -5.57 20.59 6.19
CA GLN A 258 -4.95 20.50 7.50
C GLN A 258 -4.58 19.06 7.85
N VAL A 259 -5.48 18.09 7.58
CA VAL A 259 -5.17 16.66 7.75
C VAL A 259 -3.98 16.27 6.89
N LEU A 260 -4.03 16.69 5.62
CA LEU A 260 -2.98 16.38 4.65
C LEU A 260 -1.65 17.02 5.00
N ARG A 261 -1.63 18.20 5.64
CA ARG A 261 -0.40 18.95 5.96
C ARG A 261 0.14 18.63 7.35
N ASP A 262 -0.70 18.72 8.37
CA ASP A 262 -0.25 18.75 9.76
C ASP A 262 -0.21 17.34 10.36
N ASP A 263 -1.23 16.55 10.06
CA ASP A 263 -1.37 15.22 10.66
C ASP A 263 -0.69 14.15 9.83
N LEU A 264 -0.87 14.16 8.51
CA LEU A 264 -0.28 13.15 7.62
C LEU A 264 1.23 13.37 7.40
N LEU A 265 1.69 14.63 7.34
CA LEU A 265 3.12 14.95 7.16
C LEU A 265 3.85 15.19 8.47
N GLY A 266 3.10 15.27 9.57
CA GLY A 266 3.64 15.50 10.91
C GLY A 266 4.57 14.38 11.37
N GLY A 267 5.44 14.73 12.32
CA GLY A 267 6.33 13.77 12.99
C GLY A 267 5.61 12.89 14.01
N ASN A 268 4.31 13.07 14.28
CA ASN A 268 3.57 12.23 15.22
C ASN A 268 2.97 11.03 14.49
N TRP A 269 3.43 9.81 14.82
CA TRP A 269 2.99 8.60 14.14
C TRP A 269 1.49 8.32 14.35
N GLU A 270 0.97 8.62 15.52
CA GLU A 270 -0.39 8.32 15.92
C GLU A 270 -1.37 9.19 15.14
N LYS A 271 -1.07 10.49 15.04
CA LYS A 271 -1.82 11.43 14.19
C LYS A 271 -1.83 11.00 12.73
N ARG A 272 -0.68 10.57 12.20
CA ARG A 272 -0.61 10.03 10.82
C ARG A 272 -1.51 8.82 10.67
N PHE A 273 -1.47 7.91 11.62
CA PHE A 273 -2.29 6.71 11.59
C PHE A 273 -3.80 7.05 11.54
N TYR A 274 -4.28 7.90 12.45
CA TYR A 274 -5.69 8.33 12.44
C TYR A 274 -6.07 9.12 11.19
N ALA A 275 -5.19 10.02 10.73
CA ALA A 275 -5.39 10.74 9.47
C ALA A 275 -5.56 9.79 8.29
N MET A 276 -4.77 8.72 8.19
CA MET A 276 -4.91 7.73 7.13
C MET A 276 -6.26 7.01 7.18
N GLN A 277 -6.71 6.59 8.36
CA GLN A 277 -8.02 5.94 8.52
C GLN A 277 -9.18 6.89 8.22
N TYR A 278 -9.08 8.14 8.68
CA TYR A 278 -10.06 9.18 8.39
C TYR A 278 -10.16 9.47 6.89
N LEU A 279 -9.03 9.64 6.19
CA LEU A 279 -9.00 9.85 4.74
C LEU A 279 -9.56 8.65 3.96
N ALA A 280 -9.27 7.42 4.41
CA ALA A 280 -9.84 6.21 3.82
C ALA A 280 -11.38 6.18 3.99
N ARG A 281 -11.88 6.59 5.15
CA ARG A 281 -13.32 6.64 5.47
C ARG A 281 -14.06 7.71 4.67
N LEU A 282 -13.49 8.90 4.52
CA LEU A 282 -14.00 9.99 3.66
C LEU A 282 -14.17 9.52 2.21
N GLY A 283 -13.35 8.56 1.77
CA GLY A 283 -13.44 7.93 0.47
C GLY A 283 -13.27 8.94 -0.66
N GLY A 284 -14.25 9.05 -1.56
CA GLY A 284 -14.20 9.92 -2.72
C GLY A 284 -13.95 11.40 -2.43
N VAL A 285 -14.35 11.91 -1.25
CA VAL A 285 -14.10 13.31 -0.87
C VAL A 285 -12.60 13.60 -0.71
N ALA A 286 -11.81 12.61 -0.30
CA ALA A 286 -10.37 12.76 -0.12
C ALA A 286 -9.58 12.60 -1.44
N VAL A 287 -10.21 12.07 -2.50
CA VAL A 287 -9.51 11.61 -3.70
C VAL A 287 -8.86 12.75 -4.47
N GLU A 288 -9.57 13.83 -4.77
CA GLU A 288 -9.05 14.91 -5.61
C GLU A 288 -7.83 15.62 -4.96
N PRO A 289 -7.88 16.00 -3.66
CA PRO A 289 -6.70 16.56 -3.00
C PRO A 289 -5.53 15.58 -2.90
N LEU A 290 -5.81 14.30 -2.65
CA LEU A 290 -4.76 13.27 -2.66
C LEU A 290 -4.17 13.05 -4.05
N ALA A 291 -4.97 13.16 -5.11
CA ALA A 291 -4.48 13.06 -6.49
C ALA A 291 -3.50 14.20 -6.81
N GLY A 292 -3.78 15.42 -6.35
CA GLY A 292 -2.82 16.54 -6.45
C GLY A 292 -1.48 16.23 -5.79
N VAL A 293 -1.50 15.72 -4.56
CA VAL A 293 -0.28 15.32 -3.81
C VAL A 293 0.40 14.09 -4.42
N ALA A 294 -0.34 13.23 -5.14
CA ALA A 294 0.19 12.04 -5.77
C ALA A 294 1.04 12.32 -7.02
N VAL A 295 0.82 13.46 -7.70
CA VAL A 295 1.57 13.83 -8.91
C VAL A 295 2.92 14.43 -8.54
N THR A 296 2.98 15.33 -7.56
CA THR A 296 4.21 16.03 -7.19
C THR A 296 4.41 16.08 -5.68
N GLY A 297 5.68 16.03 -5.27
CA GLY A 297 6.08 16.33 -3.91
C GLY A 297 6.63 15.15 -3.11
N LYS A 298 7.13 15.49 -1.92
CA LYS A 298 7.82 14.60 -0.98
C LYS A 298 6.97 13.39 -0.55
N TYR A 299 5.65 13.48 -0.69
CA TYR A 299 4.69 12.48 -0.18
C TYR A 299 3.91 11.76 -1.27
N ALA A 300 4.31 11.90 -2.54
CA ALA A 300 3.63 11.26 -3.66
C ALA A 300 3.46 9.74 -3.51
N ARG A 301 4.42 9.04 -2.87
CA ARG A 301 4.31 7.59 -2.62
C ARG A 301 3.20 7.26 -1.60
N LEU A 302 3.10 8.04 -0.52
CA LEU A 302 2.08 7.85 0.51
C LEU A 302 0.68 8.19 -0.04
N ALA A 303 0.54 9.30 -0.76
CA ALA A 303 -0.72 9.68 -1.40
C ALA A 303 -1.22 8.63 -2.40
N ARG A 304 -0.34 8.10 -3.25
CA ARG A 304 -0.67 6.96 -4.15
C ARG A 304 -1.08 5.70 -3.41
N TRP A 305 -0.48 5.44 -2.26
CA TRP A 305 -0.88 4.31 -1.43
C TRP A 305 -2.26 4.55 -0.80
N LEU A 306 -2.51 5.74 -0.25
CA LEU A 306 -3.82 6.12 0.30
C LEU A 306 -4.94 6.07 -0.74
N LEU A 307 -4.71 6.57 -1.95
CA LEU A 307 -5.68 6.47 -3.05
C LEU A 307 -6.04 5.01 -3.34
N ARG A 308 -5.06 4.10 -3.35
CA ARG A 308 -5.32 2.66 -3.52
C ARG A 308 -6.10 2.07 -2.34
N CYS A 309 -5.84 2.53 -1.11
CA CYS A 309 -6.61 2.12 0.06
C CYS A 309 -8.07 2.60 -0.03
N ILE A 310 -8.31 3.86 -0.38
CA ILE A 310 -9.65 4.39 -0.66
C ILE A 310 -10.34 3.58 -1.76
N GLY A 311 -9.63 3.28 -2.85
CA GLY A 311 -10.15 2.47 -3.95
C GLY A 311 -10.63 1.10 -3.48
N ARG A 312 -9.80 0.37 -2.72
CA ARG A 312 -10.15 -0.94 -2.18
C ARG A 312 -11.32 -0.87 -1.20
N GLU A 313 -11.27 0.06 -0.25
CA GLU A 313 -12.28 0.21 0.80
C GLU A 313 -13.66 0.56 0.21
N THR A 314 -13.71 1.58 -0.64
CA THR A 314 -14.96 2.00 -1.27
C THR A 314 -15.53 0.93 -2.20
N THR A 315 -14.67 0.20 -2.92
CA THR A 315 -15.09 -0.95 -3.74
C THR A 315 -15.71 -2.05 -2.87
N ALA A 316 -15.06 -2.43 -1.78
CA ALA A 316 -15.57 -3.45 -0.86
C ALA A 316 -16.92 -3.04 -0.25
N ARG A 317 -17.05 -1.76 0.16
CA ARG A 317 -18.26 -1.25 0.80
C ARG A 317 -19.45 -1.05 -0.14
N LEU A 318 -19.21 -0.55 -1.35
CA LEU A 318 -20.29 -0.03 -2.21
C LEU A 318 -20.61 -0.92 -3.41
N THR A 319 -19.70 -1.77 -3.88
CA THR A 319 -19.93 -2.52 -5.14
C THR A 319 -21.12 -3.48 -5.03
N SER A 320 -21.22 -4.24 -3.93
CA SER A 320 -22.32 -5.18 -3.70
C SER A 320 -23.67 -4.50 -3.41
N ARG A 321 -23.64 -3.23 -2.99
CA ARG A 321 -24.82 -2.45 -2.62
C ARG A 321 -25.13 -1.34 -3.62
N ALA A 322 -24.46 -1.29 -4.78
CA ALA A 322 -24.47 -0.12 -5.64
C ALA A 322 -25.87 0.25 -6.14
N GLU A 323 -26.72 -0.73 -6.38
CA GLU A 323 -28.12 -0.54 -6.79
C GLU A 323 -29.07 -0.37 -5.59
N ALA A 324 -28.62 -0.73 -4.38
CA ALA A 324 -29.42 -0.71 -3.16
C ALA A 324 -29.21 0.56 -2.32
N VAL A 325 -28.39 1.51 -2.78
CA VAL A 325 -28.13 2.75 -2.04
C VAL A 325 -28.06 3.98 -2.96
N LEU A 326 -28.42 5.14 -2.42
CA LEU A 326 -28.42 6.43 -3.11
C LEU A 326 -27.62 7.46 -2.34
N CYS A 327 -26.94 8.35 -3.06
CA CYS A 327 -26.33 9.52 -2.44
C CYS A 327 -27.42 10.44 -1.86
N PRO A 328 -27.30 10.90 -0.60
CA PRO A 328 -28.29 11.79 0.01
C PRO A 328 -28.36 13.15 -0.71
N THR A 329 -27.22 13.66 -1.19
CA THR A 329 -27.16 14.98 -1.82
C THR A 329 -27.58 14.95 -3.29
N CYS A 330 -27.17 13.95 -4.04
CA CYS A 330 -27.36 13.92 -5.50
C CYS A 330 -28.48 12.98 -5.96
N LEU A 331 -28.95 12.06 -5.10
CA LEU A 331 -29.90 11.02 -5.48
C LEU A 331 -29.41 10.17 -6.67
N CYS A 332 -28.10 10.00 -6.80
CA CYS A 332 -27.49 9.11 -7.78
C CYS A 332 -26.93 7.88 -7.06
N HIS A 333 -27.04 6.70 -7.67
CA HIS A 333 -26.37 5.49 -7.22
C HIS A 333 -24.86 5.66 -7.33
N PRO A 334 -24.08 4.97 -6.49
CA PRO A 334 -22.63 4.90 -6.65
C PRO A 334 -22.22 4.20 -7.96
N GLY A 335 -21.05 4.55 -8.46
CA GLY A 335 -20.40 3.94 -9.60
C GLY A 335 -18.88 4.07 -9.52
N PRO A 336 -18.16 3.38 -10.41
CA PRO A 336 -16.71 3.47 -10.47
C PRO A 336 -16.29 4.85 -10.99
N HIS A 337 -15.28 5.42 -10.36
CA HIS A 337 -14.57 6.63 -10.77
C HIS A 337 -13.11 6.29 -11.00
N HIS A 338 -12.50 6.88 -12.02
CA HIS A 338 -11.11 6.64 -12.37
C HIS A 338 -10.29 7.91 -12.13
N VAL A 339 -9.23 7.77 -11.35
CA VAL A 339 -8.32 8.85 -11.00
C VAL A 339 -7.01 8.60 -11.72
N SER A 340 -6.72 9.45 -12.69
CA SER A 340 -5.45 9.43 -13.40
C SER A 340 -4.35 10.00 -12.50
N ILE A 341 -3.30 9.22 -12.30
CA ILE A 341 -2.10 9.63 -11.57
C ILE A 341 -0.94 9.56 -12.56
N ALA A 342 -0.22 10.67 -12.75
CA ALA A 342 0.87 10.74 -13.71
C ALA A 342 1.88 9.59 -13.54
N LEU A 343 2.27 8.96 -14.65
CA LEU A 343 3.24 7.83 -14.69
C LEU A 343 2.79 6.54 -13.96
N HIS A 344 1.53 6.46 -13.52
CA HIS A 344 1.01 5.29 -12.80
C HIS A 344 -0.31 4.79 -13.38
N ARG A 345 -0.64 3.54 -13.05
CA ARG A 345 -1.96 2.98 -13.38
C ARG A 345 -3.04 3.82 -12.69
N PRO A 346 -4.15 4.14 -13.39
CA PRO A 346 -5.25 4.86 -12.79
C PRO A 346 -5.78 4.08 -11.59
N VAL A 347 -6.18 4.81 -10.55
CA VAL A 347 -6.81 4.23 -9.37
C VAL A 347 -8.32 4.31 -9.56
N THR A 348 -8.99 3.17 -9.43
CA THR A 348 -10.46 3.12 -9.42
C THR A 348 -10.96 3.16 -7.99
N TYR A 349 -11.97 3.98 -7.72
CA TYR A 349 -12.72 3.99 -6.46
C TYR A 349 -14.22 4.03 -6.75
N PHE A 350 -15.05 3.65 -5.78
CA PHE A 350 -16.51 3.74 -5.91
C PHE A 350 -17.04 4.95 -5.15
N GLY A 351 -17.89 5.74 -5.78
CA GLY A 351 -18.50 6.93 -5.20
C GLY A 351 -19.75 7.32 -5.97
N CYS A 352 -20.52 8.28 -5.46
CA CYS A 352 -21.69 8.82 -6.15
C CYS A 352 -21.33 9.20 -7.59
N ARG A 353 -22.07 8.73 -8.60
CA ARG A 353 -21.75 9.05 -10.01
C ARG A 353 -21.74 10.56 -10.30
N CYS A 354 -22.53 11.31 -9.55
CA CYS A 354 -22.72 12.75 -9.75
C CYS A 354 -21.68 13.63 -9.01
N CYS A 355 -21.39 13.37 -7.73
CA CYS A 355 -20.49 14.22 -6.92
C CYS A 355 -19.22 13.52 -6.41
N GLY A 356 -19.01 12.25 -6.73
CA GLY A 356 -17.84 11.49 -6.30
C GLY A 356 -17.81 11.07 -4.83
N GLN A 357 -18.63 11.66 -3.94
CA GLN A 357 -18.60 11.30 -2.50
C GLN A 357 -18.86 9.80 -2.28
N SER A 358 -18.18 9.21 -1.32
CA SER A 358 -18.30 7.78 -1.01
C SER A 358 -18.68 7.52 0.45
N GLU A 359 -18.86 8.56 1.26
CA GLU A 359 -18.96 8.45 2.72
C GLU A 359 -20.36 8.03 3.17
N THR A 360 -21.38 8.76 2.73
CA THR A 360 -22.74 8.59 3.21
C THR A 360 -23.66 8.18 2.09
N PHE A 361 -24.43 7.12 2.33
CA PHE A 361 -25.48 6.67 1.42
C PHE A 361 -26.70 6.26 2.24
N ARG A 362 -27.87 6.57 1.69
CA ARG A 362 -29.16 6.08 2.19
C ARG A 362 -29.56 4.82 1.43
N GLU A 363 -30.34 3.98 2.07
CA GLU A 363 -30.95 2.83 1.41
C GLU A 363 -31.85 3.30 0.26
N HIS A 364 -31.74 2.59 -0.86
CA HIS A 364 -32.55 2.86 -2.02
C HIS A 364 -34.00 2.52 -1.71
N ARG A 365 -34.85 3.51 -1.92
CA ARG A 365 -36.30 3.37 -2.00
C ARG A 365 -36.73 3.91 -3.36
N PRO A 366 -37.91 3.52 -3.87
CA PRO A 366 -38.40 4.02 -5.15
C PRO A 366 -38.32 5.55 -5.18
N VAL A 367 -37.61 6.09 -6.18
CA VAL A 367 -37.45 7.53 -6.36
C VAL A 367 -38.36 7.99 -7.48
N VAL A 368 -39.19 8.98 -7.19
CA VAL A 368 -40.20 9.52 -8.10
C VAL A 368 -39.80 10.93 -8.50
N ALA A 369 -39.58 11.16 -9.79
CA ALA A 369 -39.46 12.51 -10.31
C ALA A 369 -40.85 13.12 -10.49
N VAL A 370 -41.18 14.12 -9.68
CA VAL A 370 -42.48 14.79 -9.69
C VAL A 370 -42.36 16.14 -10.39
N LEU A 371 -43.25 16.43 -11.33
CA LEU A 371 -43.40 17.76 -11.93
C LEU A 371 -44.70 18.38 -11.40
N ASP A 372 -44.58 19.17 -10.34
CA ASP A 372 -45.70 19.89 -9.72
C ASP A 372 -45.28 21.32 -9.35
N ALA A 373 -45.76 22.29 -10.11
CA ALA A 373 -45.47 23.71 -9.93
C ALA A 373 -46.12 24.31 -8.69
N ARG A 374 -47.06 23.60 -8.04
CA ARG A 374 -47.73 24.08 -6.81
C ARG A 374 -46.96 23.73 -5.54
N VAL A 375 -46.05 22.76 -5.62
CA VAL A 375 -45.27 22.27 -4.48
C VAL A 375 -43.91 22.95 -4.51
N SER A 376 -43.49 23.57 -3.39
CA SER A 376 -42.19 24.24 -3.32
C SER A 376 -41.11 23.36 -2.68
N GLU A 377 -41.51 22.34 -1.91
CA GLU A 377 -40.58 21.40 -1.32
C GLU A 377 -39.84 20.62 -2.41
N ARG A 378 -38.51 20.58 -2.27
CA ARG A 378 -37.64 19.87 -3.21
C ARG A 378 -37.79 18.36 -3.14
N MET A 379 -38.02 17.84 -1.95
CA MET A 379 -38.04 16.42 -1.67
C MET A 379 -38.99 16.14 -0.51
N THR A 380 -39.86 15.16 -0.70
CA THR A 380 -40.74 14.61 0.32
C THR A 380 -40.43 13.14 0.47
N ASP A 381 -40.30 12.71 1.72
CA ASP A 381 -40.02 11.34 2.08
C ASP A 381 -41.30 10.73 2.66
N ASP A 382 -41.86 9.71 1.99
CA ASP A 382 -43.08 9.04 2.43
C ASP A 382 -42.87 7.51 2.51
N HIS A 383 -43.92 6.80 2.91
CA HIS A 383 -43.87 5.34 3.03
C HIS A 383 -43.71 4.62 1.67
N GLY A 384 -44.09 5.27 0.56
CA GLY A 384 -44.03 4.73 -0.79
C GLY A 384 -42.70 5.00 -1.51
N GLY A 385 -41.89 5.94 -1.04
CA GLY A 385 -40.60 6.25 -1.61
C GLY A 385 -40.11 7.68 -1.37
N ILE A 386 -39.16 8.10 -2.19
CA ILE A 386 -38.62 9.45 -2.18
C ILE A 386 -39.23 10.19 -3.37
N ARG A 387 -40.09 11.18 -3.10
CA ARG A 387 -40.69 12.04 -4.12
C ARG A 387 -39.86 13.30 -4.25
N VAL A 388 -39.39 13.59 -5.46
CA VAL A 388 -38.47 14.70 -5.72
C VAL A 388 -39.14 15.62 -6.72
N ASN A 389 -39.51 16.83 -6.28
CA ASN A 389 -40.04 17.82 -7.19
C ASN A 389 -38.92 18.31 -8.11
N TRP A 390 -38.92 17.84 -9.34
CA TRP A 390 -37.88 18.14 -10.31
C TRP A 390 -37.82 19.64 -10.62
N LEU A 391 -38.96 20.34 -10.62
CA LEU A 391 -39.03 21.78 -10.90
C LEU A 391 -38.29 22.60 -9.83
N ALA A 392 -38.31 22.16 -8.58
CA ALA A 392 -37.59 22.80 -7.47
C ALA A 392 -36.14 22.30 -7.31
N TRP A 393 -35.83 21.12 -7.83
CA TRP A 393 -34.51 20.48 -7.75
C TRP A 393 -33.58 20.89 -8.91
N ASP A 394 -34.13 21.08 -10.11
CA ASP A 394 -33.49 21.59 -11.33
C ASP A 394 -32.20 20.88 -11.78
N ARG A 395 -32.13 19.56 -11.57
CA ARG A 395 -31.04 18.71 -12.06
C ARG A 395 -31.51 17.26 -12.20
N LEU A 396 -30.84 16.47 -13.03
CA LEU A 396 -31.14 15.05 -13.15
C LEU A 396 -30.56 14.24 -12.00
N PHE A 397 -31.28 13.21 -11.57
CA PHE A 397 -30.90 12.23 -10.56
C PHE A 397 -31.30 10.82 -11.03
N ASP A 398 -31.03 9.78 -10.25
CA ASP A 398 -31.55 8.45 -10.53
C ASP A 398 -32.98 8.36 -10.01
N PHE A 399 -33.95 8.20 -10.92
CA PHE A 399 -35.37 8.02 -10.61
C PHE A 399 -35.92 6.76 -11.28
N ASP A 400 -36.98 6.21 -10.69
CA ASP A 400 -37.61 4.95 -11.09
C ASP A 400 -38.91 5.17 -11.85
N ARG A 401 -39.55 6.33 -11.65
CA ARG A 401 -40.77 6.75 -12.35
C ARG A 401 -40.90 8.27 -12.42
N VAL A 402 -41.74 8.75 -13.33
CA VAL A 402 -42.08 10.17 -13.48
C VAL A 402 -43.57 10.36 -13.21
N GLU A 403 -43.90 11.40 -12.44
CA GLU A 403 -45.27 11.81 -12.18
C GLU A 403 -45.45 13.29 -12.57
N ILE A 404 -46.43 13.58 -13.42
CA ILE A 404 -46.71 14.93 -13.92
C ILE A 404 -48.09 15.35 -13.40
N ILE A 405 -48.13 16.31 -12.47
CA ILE A 405 -49.34 16.64 -11.70
C ILE A 405 -49.87 18.03 -12.06
N HIS A 406 -49.04 19.06 -11.88
CA HIS A 406 -49.35 20.45 -12.21
C HIS A 406 -48.15 21.05 -12.94
N ALA A 407 -47.95 20.66 -14.20
CA ALA A 407 -46.86 21.15 -15.01
C ALA A 407 -47.41 21.72 -16.32
N THR A 408 -46.76 22.77 -16.82
CA THR A 408 -47.05 23.30 -18.15
C THR A 408 -46.37 22.45 -19.23
N ASP A 409 -46.79 22.58 -20.49
CA ASP A 409 -46.07 21.98 -21.62
C ASP A 409 -44.58 22.37 -21.62
N TYR A 410 -44.28 23.63 -21.30
CA TYR A 410 -42.92 24.14 -21.21
C TYR A 410 -42.08 23.43 -20.14
N ASP A 411 -42.65 23.20 -18.96
CA ASP A 411 -41.96 22.50 -17.86
C ASP A 411 -41.60 21.07 -18.26
N VAL A 412 -42.55 20.37 -18.91
CA VAL A 412 -42.37 19.00 -19.38
C VAL A 412 -41.35 18.94 -20.51
N GLU A 413 -41.41 19.87 -21.47
CA GLU A 413 -40.43 19.96 -22.56
C GLU A 413 -39.02 20.23 -22.00
N ARG A 414 -38.87 21.17 -21.06
CA ARG A 414 -37.58 21.46 -20.40
C ARG A 414 -37.02 20.21 -19.71
N PHE A 415 -37.85 19.46 -19.00
CA PHE A 415 -37.47 18.18 -18.39
C PHE A 415 -37.02 17.17 -19.46
N CYS A 416 -37.80 16.99 -20.52
CA CYS A 416 -37.51 16.06 -21.62
C CYS A 416 -36.23 16.42 -22.39
N VAL A 417 -35.93 17.72 -22.54
CA VAL A 417 -34.68 18.20 -23.15
C VAL A 417 -33.48 17.79 -22.30
N LEU A 418 -33.56 17.99 -20.98
CA LEU A 418 -32.46 17.58 -20.08
C LEU A 418 -32.27 16.07 -20.07
N VAL A 419 -33.36 15.29 -19.97
CA VAL A 419 -33.32 13.83 -20.10
C VAL A 419 -32.76 13.39 -21.45
N GLY A 420 -33.11 14.09 -22.54
CA GLY A 420 -32.60 13.82 -23.88
C GLY A 420 -31.11 14.15 -24.07
N ASN A 421 -30.58 15.08 -23.27
CA ASN A 421 -29.17 15.49 -23.26
C ASN A 421 -28.36 14.86 -22.12
N ASP A 422 -28.93 13.88 -21.41
CA ASP A 422 -28.21 13.16 -20.38
C ASP A 422 -27.04 12.39 -20.98
N THR A 423 -25.91 12.37 -20.28
CA THR A 423 -24.68 11.68 -20.67
C THR A 423 -24.40 10.44 -19.82
N ASP A 424 -25.20 10.19 -18.77
CA ASP A 424 -25.08 8.99 -17.94
C ASP A 424 -25.70 7.78 -18.65
N ASN A 425 -24.85 6.95 -19.26
CA ASN A 425 -25.24 5.72 -19.96
C ASN A 425 -26.15 4.80 -19.12
N ARG A 426 -25.98 4.75 -17.79
CA ARG A 426 -26.84 3.91 -16.93
C ARG A 426 -28.27 4.44 -16.92
N ARG A 427 -28.47 5.75 -16.77
CA ARG A 427 -29.80 6.37 -16.80
C ARG A 427 -30.43 6.30 -18.19
N ILE A 428 -29.65 6.63 -19.23
CA ILE A 428 -30.12 6.62 -20.63
C ILE A 428 -30.73 5.26 -20.99
N SER A 429 -30.10 4.16 -20.59
CA SER A 429 -30.59 2.81 -20.88
C SER A 429 -31.95 2.48 -20.22
N ARG A 430 -32.29 3.19 -19.13
CA ARG A 430 -33.52 2.98 -18.35
C ARG A 430 -34.68 3.82 -18.82
N TYR A 431 -34.45 5.02 -19.36
CA TYR A 431 -35.51 6.00 -19.64
C TYR A 431 -36.65 5.42 -20.48
N ARG A 432 -36.36 4.70 -21.57
CA ARG A 432 -37.39 4.11 -22.45
C ARG A 432 -38.32 3.08 -21.80
N ARG A 433 -37.99 2.61 -20.60
CA ARG A 433 -38.78 1.63 -19.84
C ARG A 433 -39.42 2.25 -18.59
N MET A 434 -39.18 3.54 -18.37
CA MET A 434 -39.57 4.21 -17.14
C MET A 434 -41.05 4.60 -17.21
N PRO A 435 -41.87 4.18 -16.25
CA PRO A 435 -43.28 4.55 -16.25
C PRO A 435 -43.44 6.06 -16.03
N VAL A 436 -44.32 6.66 -16.82
CA VAL A 436 -44.76 8.05 -16.69
C VAL A 436 -46.26 8.08 -16.41
N ALA A 437 -46.65 8.67 -15.29
CA ALA A 437 -48.04 8.94 -14.96
C ALA A 437 -48.33 10.43 -15.10
N VAL A 438 -49.37 10.78 -15.86
CA VAL A 438 -49.87 12.14 -15.99
C VAL A 438 -51.21 12.23 -15.29
N ALA A 439 -51.33 13.12 -14.31
CA ALA A 439 -52.59 13.34 -13.61
C ALA A 439 -53.67 13.80 -14.60
N ALA A 440 -54.88 13.26 -14.49
CA ALA A 440 -56.00 13.62 -15.36
C ALA A 440 -56.35 15.13 -15.35
N THR A 441 -55.98 15.83 -14.28
CA THR A 441 -56.15 17.29 -14.15
C THR A 441 -55.06 18.10 -14.84
N CYS A 442 -53.95 17.47 -15.26
CA CYS A 442 -52.85 18.12 -15.95
C CYS A 442 -53.14 18.13 -17.46
N VAL A 443 -53.60 19.27 -17.97
CA VAL A 443 -53.89 19.44 -19.40
C VAL A 443 -52.58 19.68 -20.15
N LEU A 444 -52.02 18.63 -20.74
CA LEU A 444 -50.86 18.71 -21.63
C LEU A 444 -51.33 18.62 -23.09
N SER A 445 -50.61 19.28 -23.99
CA SER A 445 -50.85 19.15 -25.42
C SER A 445 -50.52 17.73 -25.93
N GLU A 446 -51.18 17.29 -27.00
CA GLU A 446 -50.88 15.98 -27.62
C GLU A 446 -49.42 15.91 -28.09
N ASN A 447 -48.83 17.05 -28.48
CA ASN A 447 -47.41 17.11 -28.84
C ASN A 447 -46.52 16.74 -27.66
N THR A 448 -46.77 17.31 -26.48
CA THR A 448 -46.04 16.99 -25.24
C THR A 448 -46.19 15.53 -24.84
N ILE A 449 -47.41 14.98 -24.92
CA ILE A 449 -47.65 13.55 -24.66
C ILE A 449 -46.86 12.66 -25.65
N ARG A 450 -46.78 13.04 -26.93
CA ARG A 450 -45.97 12.34 -27.92
C ARG A 450 -44.47 12.41 -27.61
N VAL A 451 -43.97 13.56 -27.15
CA VAL A 451 -42.58 13.71 -26.71
C VAL A 451 -42.29 12.80 -25.52
N LEU A 452 -43.17 12.78 -24.52
CA LEU A 452 -43.05 11.88 -23.37
C LEU A 452 -43.01 10.41 -23.78
N ARG A 453 -43.94 9.96 -24.66
CA ARG A 453 -43.94 8.58 -25.19
C ARG A 453 -42.66 8.24 -25.95
N SER A 454 -42.14 9.19 -26.73
CA SER A 454 -40.88 8.99 -27.46
C SER A 454 -39.68 8.82 -26.52
N ARG A 455 -39.64 9.53 -25.39
CA ARG A 455 -38.54 9.49 -24.42
C ARG A 455 -38.65 8.32 -23.44
N PHE A 456 -39.83 8.08 -22.89
CA PHE A 456 -40.05 7.14 -21.79
C PHE A 456 -40.80 5.86 -22.17
N GLY A 457 -41.30 5.78 -23.40
CA GLY A 457 -42.08 4.64 -23.88
C GLY A 457 -43.54 4.72 -23.41
N ARG A 458 -43.83 4.22 -22.22
CA ARG A 458 -45.21 4.10 -21.71
C ARG A 458 -45.60 5.35 -20.90
N VAL A 459 -46.69 5.99 -21.32
CA VAL A 459 -47.30 7.14 -20.64
C VAL A 459 -48.75 6.81 -20.33
N GLU A 460 -49.14 6.91 -19.07
CA GLU A 460 -50.47 6.60 -18.56
C GLU A 460 -51.17 7.85 -18.02
N LEU A 461 -52.46 7.98 -18.29
CA LEU A 461 -53.31 8.98 -17.66
C LEU A 461 -53.84 8.39 -16.35
N ALA A 462 -53.44 8.94 -15.21
CA ALA A 462 -53.81 8.47 -13.89
C ALA A 462 -54.87 9.40 -13.26
N PRO A 463 -55.87 8.86 -12.53
CA PRO A 463 -56.79 9.69 -11.74
C PRO A 463 -56.00 10.47 -10.68
N ALA A 464 -56.41 11.71 -10.39
CA ALA A 464 -55.66 12.63 -9.52
C ALA A 464 -55.36 12.06 -8.11
N GLU A 465 -56.23 11.19 -7.60
CA GLU A 465 -56.07 10.54 -6.30
C GLU A 465 -55.03 9.40 -6.33
N GLY A 466 -54.88 8.72 -7.48
CA GLY A 466 -53.95 7.60 -7.65
C GLY A 466 -52.48 8.00 -7.85
N VAL A 467 -52.20 9.30 -7.99
CA VAL A 467 -50.83 9.82 -8.14
C VAL A 467 -50.19 10.15 -6.77
N ARG A 468 -51.01 10.22 -5.71
CA ARG A 468 -50.55 10.50 -4.33
C ARG A 468 -50.50 9.28 -3.42
N ALA A 469 -51.06 8.15 -3.85
CA ALA A 469 -50.98 6.87 -3.17
C ALA A 469 -49.69 6.14 -3.58
#